data_AF-X1LFU3-F1
#
_entry.id   AF-X1LFU3-F1
#
_cell.length_a   1.000
_cell.length_b   1.000
_cell.length_c   1.000
_cell.angle_alpha   90.00
_cell.angle_beta   90.00
_cell.angle_gamma   90.00
#
_symmetry.space_group_name_H-M   'P 1'
#
loop_
_entity.id
_entity.type
_entity.pdbx_description
1 polymer ?
#
loop_
_entity_poly.entity_id
_entity_poly.type
_entity_poly.pdbx_seq_one_letter_code
_entity_poly.pdbx_strand_id
1 'polypeptide(L)'
;MQNLGPIWTEIDLDAIVSNIKAIRGLLGEKVKIMATVKANAYGHDASEVAHVLLKNGASYLAVARLDEGLELRRANIKTPILILGLTPKEQAEALLLYDLTPT
;
A
#
# COMPACT_ATOMS: atom_id res chain seq x y z
N MET A 1 -3.84 15.63 -10.65
CA MET A 1 -4.70 16.80 -10.34
C MET A 1 -3.93 18.07 -10.68
N GLN A 2 -4.55 19.08 -11.29
CA GLN A 2 -3.90 20.39 -11.39
C GLN A 2 -3.76 20.97 -9.99
N ASN A 3 -2.54 21.40 -9.64
CA ASN A 3 -2.27 22.01 -8.36
C ASN A 3 -3.00 23.36 -8.27
N LEU A 4 -3.89 23.53 -7.29
CA LEU A 4 -4.75 24.71 -7.15
C LEU A 4 -4.15 25.79 -6.22
N GLY A 5 -2.99 25.51 -5.59
CA GLY A 5 -2.32 26.43 -4.67
C GLY A 5 -0.80 26.43 -4.82
N PRO A 6 -0.10 27.40 -4.20
CA PRO A 6 1.34 27.58 -4.37
C PRO A 6 2.20 26.62 -3.53
N ILE A 7 1.59 25.74 -2.72
CA ILE A 7 2.29 24.83 -1.81
C ILE A 7 2.05 23.40 -2.27
N TRP A 8 3.12 22.62 -2.41
CA TRP A 8 3.06 21.22 -2.77
C TRP A 8 4.14 20.42 -2.05
N THR A 9 3.94 19.10 -2.00
CA THR A 9 4.98 18.14 -1.63
C THR A 9 5.36 17.39 -2.90
N GLU A 10 6.65 17.37 -3.22
CA GLU A 10 7.18 16.57 -4.32
C GLU A 10 7.56 15.19 -3.81
N ILE A 11 7.08 14.15 -4.50
CA ILE A 11 7.38 12.75 -4.19
C ILE A 11 8.26 12.19 -5.30
N ASP A 12 9.49 11.80 -4.95
CA ASP A 12 10.39 11.10 -5.87
C ASP A 12 10.09 9.60 -5.88
N LEU A 13 9.42 9.13 -6.94
CA LEU A 13 9.09 7.72 -7.10
C LEU A 13 10.30 6.86 -7.47
N ASP A 14 11.33 7.43 -8.10
CA ASP A 14 12.57 6.69 -8.42
C ASP A 14 13.36 6.38 -7.15
N ALA A 15 13.30 7.26 -6.15
CA ALA A 15 13.83 6.98 -4.82
C ALA A 15 13.11 5.78 -4.16
N ILE A 16 11.78 5.71 -4.27
CA ILE A 16 11.00 4.56 -3.76
C ILE A 16 11.39 3.26 -4.50
N VAL A 17 11.57 3.33 -5.82
CA VAL A 17 12.03 2.19 -6.63
C VAL A 17 13.43 1.73 -6.21
N SER A 18 14.36 2.66 -6.00
CA SER A 18 15.71 2.36 -5.53
C SER A 18 15.67 1.65 -4.18
N ASN A 19 14.87 2.16 -3.23
CA ASN A 19 14.74 1.61 -1.89
C ASN A 19 14.20 0.18 -1.88
N ILE A 20 13.12 -0.11 -2.61
CA ILE A 20 12.58 -1.47 -2.64
C ILE A 20 13.52 -2.45 -3.35
N LYS A 21 14.26 -2.00 -4.38
CA LYS A 21 15.28 -2.84 -5.04
C LYS A 21 16.45 -3.14 -4.12
N ALA A 22 16.88 -2.17 -3.32
CA ALA A 22 17.91 -2.39 -2.29
C ALA A 22 17.45 -3.43 -1.26
N ILE A 23 16.22 -3.31 -0.75
CA ILE A 23 15.63 -4.32 0.15
C ILE A 23 15.58 -5.69 -0.53
N ARG A 24 15.10 -5.78 -1.76
CA ARG A 24 15.04 -7.02 -2.54
C ARG A 24 16.42 -7.69 -2.67
N GLY A 25 17.47 -6.91 -2.90
CA GLY A 25 18.84 -7.40 -3.02
C GLY A 25 19.41 -8.01 -1.74
N LEU A 26 18.83 -7.73 -0.58
CA LEU A 26 19.21 -8.30 0.72
C LEU A 26 18.47 -9.61 1.03
N LEU A 27 17.45 -9.96 0.25
CA LEU A 27 16.55 -11.08 0.53
C LEU A 27 16.84 -12.25 -0.40
N GLY A 28 16.59 -13.47 0.09
CA GLY A 28 16.54 -14.64 -0.78
C GLY A 28 15.40 -14.54 -1.80
N GLU A 29 15.58 -15.11 -2.99
CA GLU A 29 14.65 -14.97 -4.13
C GLU A 29 13.19 -15.35 -3.79
N LYS A 30 12.99 -16.30 -2.87
CA LYS A 30 11.68 -16.81 -2.47
C LYS A 30 11.02 -16.00 -1.35
N VAL A 31 11.74 -15.07 -0.71
CA VAL A 31 11.21 -14.25 0.39
C VAL A 31 10.31 -13.17 -0.20
N LYS A 32 9.04 -13.13 0.23
CA LYS A 32 8.09 -12.11 -0.24
C LYS A 32 8.29 -10.81 0.52
N ILE A 33 8.04 -9.68 -0.15
CA ILE A 33 8.03 -8.35 0.47
C ILE A 33 6.57 -7.94 0.66
N MET A 34 6.22 -7.57 1.90
CA MET A 34 4.98 -6.86 2.21
C MET A 34 5.34 -5.38 2.41
N ALA A 35 4.83 -4.51 1.54
CA ALA A 35 5.10 -3.09 1.64
C ALA A 35 3.94 -2.39 2.38
N THR A 36 4.25 -1.74 3.48
CA THR A 36 3.25 -1.06 4.30
C THR A 36 3.02 0.35 3.77
N VAL A 37 1.79 0.64 3.31
CA VAL A 37 1.38 1.92 2.71
C VAL A 37 0.28 2.62 3.53
N LYS A 38 0.25 2.35 4.84
CA LYS A 38 -0.65 3.04 5.80
C LYS A 38 -0.43 4.56 5.83
N ALA A 39 -1.39 5.28 6.37
CA ALA A 39 -1.41 6.73 6.50
C ALA A 39 -1.16 7.43 5.16
N ASN A 40 -1.91 7.04 4.13
CA ASN A 40 -1.73 7.51 2.75
C ASN A 40 -0.28 7.33 2.23
N ALA A 41 0.28 6.11 2.37
CA ALA A 41 1.71 5.82 2.17
C ALA A 41 2.63 6.81 2.89
N TYR A 42 2.40 7.02 4.19
CA TYR A 42 3.15 8.01 5.00
C TYR A 42 3.10 9.43 4.39
N GLY A 43 1.99 9.79 3.74
CA GLY A 43 1.79 11.09 3.08
C GLY A 43 2.25 11.17 1.62
N HIS A 44 2.66 10.04 1.00
CA HIS A 44 3.24 10.00 -0.35
C HIS A 44 2.24 9.59 -1.45
N ASP A 45 0.93 9.55 -1.17
CA ASP A 45 -0.12 8.96 -2.02
C ASP A 45 -0.09 7.43 -2.05
N ALA A 46 -1.03 6.80 -1.32
CA ALA A 46 -1.09 5.36 -1.19
C ALA A 46 -1.34 4.63 -2.52
N SER A 47 -2.14 5.20 -3.42
CA SER A 47 -2.48 4.57 -4.69
C SER A 47 -1.26 4.54 -5.60
N GLU A 48 -0.62 5.69 -5.81
CA GLU A 48 0.54 5.80 -6.69
C GLU A 48 1.73 4.98 -6.16
N VAL A 49 2.04 5.12 -4.86
CA VAL A 49 3.15 4.40 -4.23
C VAL A 49 2.91 2.90 -4.22
N ALA A 50 1.68 2.42 -3.99
CA ALA A 50 1.38 1.00 -4.04
C ALA A 50 1.64 0.40 -5.42
N HIS A 51 1.19 1.04 -6.50
CA HIS A 51 1.47 0.58 -7.87
C HIS A 51 2.97 0.52 -8.16
N VAL A 52 3.73 1.53 -7.74
CA VAL A 52 5.19 1.57 -7.88
C VAL A 52 5.85 0.42 -7.12
N LEU A 53 5.51 0.20 -5.86
CA LEU A 53 6.07 -0.87 -5.03
C LEU A 53 5.76 -2.26 -5.61
N LEU A 54 4.51 -2.49 -6.03
CA LEU A 54 4.08 -3.77 -6.61
C LEU A 54 4.81 -4.07 -7.92
N LYS A 55 4.96 -3.07 -8.81
CA LYS A 55 5.71 -3.23 -10.06
C LYS A 55 7.19 -3.53 -9.82
N ASN A 56 7.74 -3.16 -8.67
CA ASN A 56 9.16 -3.28 -8.35
C ASN A 56 9.48 -4.34 -7.29
N GLY A 57 8.57 -5.28 -7.05
CA GLY A 57 8.86 -6.51 -6.31
C GLY A 57 8.20 -6.65 -4.95
N ALA A 58 7.30 -5.74 -4.55
CA ALA A 58 6.37 -6.03 -3.46
C ALA A 58 5.36 -7.10 -3.91
N SER A 59 5.04 -8.04 -3.01
CA SER A 59 4.09 -9.12 -3.27
C SER A 59 2.79 -8.97 -2.49
N TYR A 60 2.85 -8.22 -1.39
CA TYR A 60 1.73 -7.92 -0.49
C TYR A 60 1.77 -6.43 -0.15
N LEU A 61 0.62 -5.89 0.26
CA LEU A 61 0.54 -4.58 0.89
C LEU A 61 0.02 -4.72 2.32
N ALA A 62 0.31 -3.72 3.14
CA ALA A 62 -0.29 -3.58 4.45
C ALA A 62 -0.75 -2.14 4.70
N VAL A 63 -1.88 -2.00 5.39
CA VAL A 63 -2.50 -0.73 5.79
C VAL A 63 -2.86 -0.78 7.28
N ALA A 64 -3.13 0.37 7.90
CA ALA A 64 -3.50 0.41 9.30
C ALA A 64 -4.99 0.15 9.53
N ARG A 65 -5.85 0.57 8.59
CA ARG A 65 -7.31 0.58 8.76
C ARG A 65 -8.04 0.04 7.55
N LEU A 66 -9.30 -0.32 7.75
CA LEU A 66 -10.19 -0.85 6.71
C LEU A 66 -10.39 0.14 5.56
N ASP A 67 -10.66 1.40 5.86
CA ASP A 67 -10.88 2.46 4.87
C ASP A 67 -9.69 2.63 3.90
N GLU A 68 -8.46 2.60 4.41
CA GLU A 68 -7.24 2.59 3.59
C GLU A 68 -7.19 1.38 2.65
N GLY A 69 -7.58 0.19 3.13
CA GLY A 69 -7.66 -1.02 2.30
C GLY A 69 -8.72 -0.89 1.20
N LEU A 70 -9.88 -0.30 1.50
CA LEU A 70 -10.93 -0.03 0.53
C LEU A 70 -10.49 0.99 -0.52
N GLU A 71 -9.72 2.02 -0.14
CA GLU A 71 -9.14 2.98 -1.09
C GLU A 71 -8.21 2.29 -2.10
N LEU A 72 -7.34 1.40 -1.65
CA LEU A 72 -6.47 0.62 -2.54
C LEU A 72 -7.29 -0.29 -3.49
N ARG A 73 -8.39 -0.88 -3.00
CA ARG A 73 -9.30 -1.67 -3.86
C ARG A 73 -9.97 -0.80 -4.91
N ARG A 74 -10.41 0.43 -4.57
CA ARG A 74 -10.95 1.41 -5.53
C ARG A 74 -9.90 1.83 -6.56
N ALA A 75 -8.62 1.88 -6.17
CA ALA A 75 -7.48 2.09 -7.06
C ALA A 75 -7.11 0.83 -7.89
N ASN A 76 -7.98 -0.18 -7.93
CA ASN A 76 -7.85 -1.42 -8.70
C ASN A 76 -6.62 -2.27 -8.33
N ILE A 77 -6.15 -2.16 -7.08
CA ILE A 77 -5.10 -3.04 -6.55
C ILE A 77 -5.73 -4.35 -6.14
N LYS A 78 -5.20 -5.46 -6.67
CA LYS A 78 -5.74 -6.82 -6.50
C LYS A 78 -4.83 -7.75 -5.68
N THR A 79 -3.62 -7.30 -5.35
CA THR A 79 -2.73 -8.08 -4.48
C THR A 79 -3.34 -8.23 -3.09
N PRO A 80 -2.94 -9.24 -2.31
CA PRO A 80 -3.42 -9.35 -0.94
C PRO A 80 -3.01 -8.13 -0.11
N ILE A 81 -3.93 -7.65 0.72
CA ILE A 81 -3.75 -6.47 1.59
C ILE A 81 -4.06 -6.88 3.02
N LEU A 82 -3.10 -6.71 3.91
CA LEU A 82 -3.26 -6.93 5.35
C LEU A 82 -3.69 -5.62 6.04
N ILE A 83 -4.73 -5.69 6.86
CA ILE A 83 -5.07 -4.63 7.82
C ILE A 83 -4.37 -4.95 9.14
N LEU A 84 -3.40 -4.11 9.49
CA LEU A 84 -2.58 -4.26 10.70
C LEU A 84 -3.35 -3.91 11.99
N GLY A 85 -4.34 -3.02 11.87
CA GLY A 85 -5.16 -2.59 13.00
C GLY A 85 -6.35 -3.50 13.25
N LEU A 86 -6.99 -3.30 14.41
CA LEU A 86 -8.24 -3.97 14.74
C LEU A 86 -9.33 -3.55 13.76
N THR A 87 -9.97 -4.53 13.13
CA THR A 87 -11.25 -4.33 12.42
C THR A 87 -12.39 -4.73 13.36
N PRO A 88 -13.30 -3.81 13.71
CA PRO A 88 -14.49 -4.14 14.52
C PRO A 88 -15.32 -5.26 13.88
N LYS A 89 -15.97 -6.10 14.69
CA LYS A 89 -16.74 -7.25 14.20
C LYS A 89 -17.88 -6.84 13.27
N GLU A 90 -18.45 -5.67 13.51
CA GLU A 90 -19.52 -5.06 12.73
C GLU A 90 -19.08 -4.76 11.28
N GLN A 91 -17.77 -4.68 11.04
CA GLN A 91 -17.18 -4.42 9.73
C GLN A 91 -16.60 -5.70 9.07
N ALA A 92 -16.78 -6.88 9.68
CA ALA A 92 -16.20 -8.12 9.17
C ALA A 92 -16.71 -8.48 7.76
N GLU A 93 -17.96 -8.13 7.42
CA GLU A 93 -18.51 -8.38 6.08
C GLU A 93 -17.73 -7.62 4.99
N ALA A 94 -17.27 -6.41 5.28
CA ALA A 94 -16.46 -5.64 4.33
C ALA A 94 -15.12 -6.31 4.03
N LEU A 95 -14.52 -7.01 5.00
CA LEU A 95 -13.29 -7.76 4.78
C LEU A 95 -13.49 -8.86 3.73
N LEU A 96 -14.61 -9.58 3.81
CA LEU A 96 -14.96 -10.64 2.87
C LEU A 96 -15.29 -10.07 1.49
N LEU A 97 -16.12 -9.03 1.45
CA LEU A 97 -16.57 -8.42 0.20
C LEU A 97 -15.42 -7.83 -0.62
N TYR A 98 -14.42 -7.25 0.05
CA TYR A 98 -13.29 -6.58 -0.59
C TYR A 98 -11.99 -7.40 -0.56
N ASP A 99 -12.06 -8.67 -0.16
CA ASP A 99 -10.92 -9.59 -0.06
C ASP A 99 -9.73 -8.96 0.69
N LEU A 100 -9.99 -8.47 1.91
CA LEU A 100 -8.99 -7.86 2.78
C LEU A 100 -8.66 -8.81 3.94
N THR A 101 -7.37 -8.98 4.22
CA THR A 101 -6.89 -9.86 5.27
C THR A 101 -6.88 -9.11 6.61
N PRO A 102 -7.64 -9.55 7.63
CA PRO A 102 -7.50 -9.00 8.99
C PRO A 102 -6.25 -9.54 9.69
N THR A 103 -5.83 -8.88 10.77
CA THR A 103 -4.84 -9.41 11.72
C THR A 103 -5.45 -10.49 12.61
#